data_AF-A0A2E9THL6-F1
#
_entry.id   AF-A0A2E9THL6-F1
#
_cell.length_a   1.000
_cell.length_b   1.000
_cell.length_c   1.000
_cell.angle_alpha   90.00
_cell.angle_beta   90.00
_cell.angle_gamma   90.00
#
_symmetry.space_group_name_H-M   'P 1'
#
loop_
_entity.id
_entity.type
_entity.pdbx_description
1 polymer ?
#
loop_
_entity_poly.entity_id
_entity_poly.type
_entity_poly.pdbx_seq_one_letter_code
_entity_poly.pdbx_strand_id
1 'polypeptide(L)'
;MVDRYSLIKVESISDFLLDDKNNLTPIYNASPTFELPIIDLNLRRITQTLWGSSSYLSKNKSLARRLVNLEVSKIKKSNILLNQFKFNRCLIPCDGFFFWKRINQKEKTPYYFSFQKDKLMYCVGIKEKYEDLSGDSFYYFSFVTSQSDNKWRKFTNQIPMFFDTRYLDIWFDKTSTFKKLNSFINPLRFEDFNNFSISPYFENMTIDDRRVVEPKNNLNQYGNYSLFD
;
A
#
# COMPACT_ATOMS: atom_id res chain seq x y z
N MET A 1 2.68 4.31 -8.85
CA MET A 1 1.53 4.09 -7.94
C MET A 1 1.91 2.94 -7.04
N VAL A 2 1.21 2.73 -5.93
CA VAL A 2 1.48 1.56 -5.10
C VAL A 2 0.78 0.37 -5.75
N ASP A 3 1.54 -0.64 -6.12
CA ASP A 3 1.04 -1.87 -6.73
C ASP A 3 1.68 -3.13 -6.14
N ARG A 4 2.70 -2.96 -5.28
CA ARG A 4 3.35 -4.01 -4.52
C ARG A 4 3.87 -3.46 -3.19
N TYR A 5 3.70 -4.23 -2.11
CA TYR A 5 4.28 -3.92 -0.80
C TYR A 5 4.62 -5.21 -0.04
N SER A 6 5.31 -5.07 1.08
CA SER A 6 5.58 -6.18 1.99
C SER A 6 5.04 -5.90 3.39
N LEU A 7 4.70 -6.98 4.08
CA LEU A 7 4.39 -7.05 5.50
C LEU A 7 5.10 -8.29 6.06
N ILE A 8 6.40 -8.19 6.25
CA ILE A 8 7.26 -9.29 6.71
C ILE A 8 7.30 -9.33 8.24
N LYS A 9 7.47 -8.16 8.87
CA LYS A 9 7.60 -7.97 10.33
C LYS A 9 6.23 -8.03 11.03
N VAL A 10 5.43 -9.06 10.78
CA VAL A 10 4.07 -9.22 11.36
C VAL A 10 4.08 -9.22 12.90
N GLU A 11 5.16 -9.70 13.50
CA GLU A 11 5.40 -9.68 14.94
C GLU A 11 5.52 -8.26 15.52
N SER A 12 5.83 -7.26 14.68
CA SER A 12 5.91 -5.86 15.06
C SER A 12 4.55 -5.13 15.05
N ILE A 13 3.47 -5.81 14.63
CA ILE A 13 2.12 -5.25 14.79
C ILE A 13 1.85 -5.09 16.28
N SER A 14 1.49 -3.88 16.69
CA SER A 14 1.28 -3.62 18.11
C SER A 14 0.12 -4.44 18.69
N ASP A 15 0.31 -5.03 19.87
CA ASP A 15 -0.71 -5.85 20.54
C ASP A 15 -1.93 -5.03 20.95
N PHE A 16 -1.76 -3.72 21.21
CA PHE A 16 -2.90 -2.82 21.47
C PHE A 16 -3.76 -2.62 20.23
N LEU A 17 -3.23 -2.91 19.04
CA LEU A 17 -4.08 -2.93 17.87
C LEU A 17 -5.03 -4.10 18.07
N LEU A 18 -4.60 -5.36 18.32
CA LEU A 18 -5.52 -6.49 18.17
C LEU A 18 -5.23 -7.90 18.72
N ASP A 19 -6.34 -8.63 19.00
CA ASP A 19 -6.43 -10.05 19.43
C ASP A 19 -6.00 -11.09 18.36
N ASP A 20 -6.15 -10.80 17.07
CA ASP A 20 -5.97 -11.78 15.96
C ASP A 20 -4.54 -11.80 15.35
N LYS A 21 -3.56 -11.16 16.00
CA LYS A 21 -2.17 -11.06 15.49
C LYS A 21 -1.51 -12.42 15.24
N ASN A 22 -1.86 -13.44 16.01
CA ASN A 22 -1.23 -14.77 15.95
C ASN A 22 -1.51 -15.53 14.65
N ASN A 23 -2.51 -15.11 13.87
CA ASN A 23 -2.88 -15.76 12.61
C ASN A 23 -2.23 -15.10 11.38
N LEU A 24 -1.40 -14.07 11.56
CA LEU A 24 -0.73 -13.41 10.45
C LEU A 24 0.59 -14.09 10.10
N THR A 25 0.73 -14.43 8.82
CA THR A 25 1.99 -14.88 8.23
C THR A 25 2.66 -13.72 7.50
N PRO A 26 4.02 -13.69 7.45
CA PRO A 26 4.75 -12.75 6.61
C PRO A 26 4.28 -12.77 5.16
N ILE A 27 4.13 -11.58 4.57
CA ILE A 27 3.79 -11.37 3.16
C ILE A 27 4.95 -10.59 2.52
N TYR A 28 5.71 -11.22 1.64
CA TYR A 28 6.84 -10.63 0.95
C TYR A 28 6.43 -9.86 -0.31
N ASN A 29 5.35 -10.27 -0.98
CA ASN A 29 4.92 -9.77 -2.29
C ASN A 29 3.41 -9.50 -2.36
N ALA A 30 2.90 -8.64 -1.48
CA ALA A 30 1.49 -8.26 -1.47
C ALA A 30 1.13 -7.55 -2.78
N SER A 31 0.02 -7.93 -3.40
CA SER A 31 -0.39 -7.39 -4.70
C SER A 31 -1.91 -7.20 -4.83
N PRO A 32 -2.39 -6.33 -5.74
CA PRO A 32 -3.81 -6.16 -6.00
C PRO A 32 -4.49 -7.47 -6.38
N THR A 33 -5.80 -7.54 -6.15
CA THR A 33 -6.65 -8.73 -6.30
C THR A 33 -6.46 -9.84 -5.26
N PHE A 34 -5.53 -9.68 -4.33
CA PHE A 34 -5.39 -10.57 -3.17
C PHE A 34 -6.13 -10.00 -1.97
N GLU A 35 -6.61 -10.89 -1.10
CA GLU A 35 -7.05 -10.50 0.24
C GLU A 35 -5.82 -10.26 1.11
N LEU A 36 -5.77 -9.08 1.72
CA LEU A 36 -4.62 -8.62 2.50
C LEU A 36 -5.08 -8.05 3.84
N PRO A 37 -4.24 -8.13 4.87
CA PRO A 37 -4.59 -7.66 6.19
C PRO A 37 -4.67 -6.14 6.24
N ILE A 38 -5.81 -5.62 6.70
CA ILE A 38 -6.01 -4.21 7.04
C ILE A 38 -6.56 -4.10 8.45
N ILE A 39 -6.29 -3.00 9.13
CA ILE A 39 -6.92 -2.63 10.40
C ILE A 39 -8.16 -1.81 10.07
N ASP A 40 -9.31 -2.46 10.23
CA ASP A 40 -10.64 -1.89 10.00
C ASP A 40 -11.00 -0.90 11.12
N LEU A 41 -11.46 0.30 10.76
CA LEU A 41 -11.90 1.31 11.72
C LEU A 41 -13.08 0.84 12.56
N ASN A 42 -14.08 0.22 11.94
CA ASN A 42 -15.37 -0.06 12.54
C ASN A 42 -15.31 -1.26 13.47
N LEU A 43 -14.61 -2.31 13.06
CA LEU A 43 -14.38 -3.49 13.87
C LEU A 43 -13.19 -3.31 14.83
N ARG A 44 -12.41 -2.24 14.63
CA ARG A 44 -11.14 -1.96 15.31
C ARG A 44 -10.17 -3.14 15.24
N ARG A 45 -10.27 -3.95 14.16
CA ARG A 45 -9.53 -5.20 14.00
C ARG A 45 -8.96 -5.51 12.64
N ILE A 46 -8.08 -6.50 12.60
CA ILE A 46 -7.42 -6.99 11.40
C ILE A 46 -8.48 -7.80 10.70
N THR A 47 -8.74 -7.41 9.47
CA THR A 47 -9.57 -8.20 8.56
C THR A 47 -8.79 -8.43 7.30
N GLN A 48 -8.94 -9.62 6.73
CA GLN A 48 -8.57 -9.86 5.35
C GLN A 48 -9.56 -9.11 4.46
N THR A 49 -9.06 -8.29 3.54
CA THR A 49 -9.89 -7.51 2.62
C THR A 49 -9.19 -7.42 1.28
N LEU A 50 -9.97 -7.49 0.20
CA LEU A 50 -9.43 -7.45 -1.15
C LEU A 50 -8.71 -6.11 -1.44
N TRP A 51 -7.50 -6.14 -1.97
CA TRP A 51 -6.85 -4.92 -2.44
C TRP A 51 -7.26 -4.60 -3.88
N GLY A 52 -8.04 -3.53 -4.05
CA GLY A 52 -8.50 -3.09 -5.36
C GLY A 52 -9.66 -3.91 -5.94
N SER A 53 -9.51 -4.42 -7.16
CA SER A 53 -10.58 -5.15 -7.85
C SER A 53 -10.47 -6.65 -7.67
N SER A 54 -11.58 -7.36 -7.87
CA SER A 54 -11.53 -8.81 -8.07
C SER A 54 -10.82 -9.19 -9.37
N SER A 55 -10.35 -10.43 -9.47
CA SER A 55 -9.75 -10.97 -10.69
C SER A 55 -10.72 -10.89 -11.89
N TYR A 56 -12.03 -11.05 -11.66
CA TYR A 56 -13.08 -10.91 -12.68
C TYR A 56 -13.17 -9.49 -13.24
N LEU A 57 -13.18 -8.48 -12.36
CA LEU A 57 -13.27 -7.06 -12.73
C LEU A 57 -11.95 -6.50 -13.30
N SER A 58 -10.83 -7.20 -13.07
CA SER A 58 -9.51 -6.78 -13.58
C SER A 58 -9.45 -6.67 -15.12
N LYS A 59 -10.41 -7.30 -15.83
CA LYS A 59 -10.60 -7.16 -17.28
C LYS A 59 -10.86 -5.70 -17.69
N ASN A 60 -11.52 -4.91 -16.85
CA ASN A 60 -11.63 -3.46 -17.03
C ASN A 60 -10.44 -2.75 -16.36
N LYS A 61 -9.34 -2.62 -17.12
CA LYS A 61 -8.08 -2.04 -16.64
C LYS A 61 -8.22 -0.62 -16.05
N SER A 62 -9.17 0.18 -16.55
CA SER A 62 -9.38 1.55 -16.08
C SER A 62 -10.02 1.56 -14.69
N LEU A 63 -11.09 0.79 -14.50
CA LEU A 63 -11.76 0.65 -13.21
C LEU A 63 -10.83 -0.03 -12.19
N ALA A 64 -10.21 -1.15 -12.55
CA ALA A 64 -9.30 -1.88 -11.68
C ALA A 64 -8.21 -0.97 -11.10
N ARG A 65 -7.57 -0.15 -11.94
CA ARG A 65 -6.53 0.80 -11.49
C ARG A 65 -7.06 1.84 -10.50
N ARG A 66 -8.31 2.29 -10.65
CA ARG A 66 -8.93 3.28 -9.75
C ARG A 66 -9.23 2.71 -8.36
N LEU A 67 -9.44 1.40 -8.25
CA LEU A 67 -9.73 0.74 -6.97
C LEU A 67 -8.47 0.43 -6.15
N VAL A 68 -7.28 0.45 -6.76
CA VAL A 68 -6.02 0.14 -6.05
C VAL A 68 -5.50 1.34 -5.25
N ASN A 69 -5.61 2.54 -5.82
CA ASN A 69 -5.05 3.77 -5.26
C ASN A 69 -6.04 4.93 -5.41
N LEU A 70 -6.20 5.71 -4.33
CA LEU A 70 -6.99 6.93 -4.29
C LEU A 70 -6.13 8.12 -3.86
N GLU A 71 -5.96 9.09 -4.75
CA GLU A 71 -5.15 10.27 -4.46
C GLU A 71 -5.85 11.19 -3.45
N VAL A 72 -5.14 11.61 -2.40
CA VAL A 72 -5.65 12.46 -1.32
C VAL A 72 -6.20 13.81 -1.84
N SER A 73 -5.67 14.31 -2.95
CA SER A 73 -6.16 15.53 -3.61
C SER A 73 -7.60 15.38 -4.12
N LYS A 74 -8.02 14.16 -4.51
CA LYS A 74 -9.40 13.85 -4.90
C LYS A 74 -10.30 13.80 -3.68
N ILE A 75 -9.84 13.18 -2.59
CA ILE A 75 -10.58 13.12 -1.31
C ILE A 75 -10.92 14.54 -0.87
N LYS A 76 -9.94 15.45 -0.84
CA LYS A 76 -10.12 16.85 -0.44
C LYS A 76 -11.13 17.64 -1.27
N LYS A 77 -11.42 17.21 -2.51
CA LYS A 77 -12.29 17.92 -3.46
C LYS A 77 -13.69 17.33 -3.58
N SER A 78 -13.99 16.22 -2.91
CA SER A 78 -15.27 15.51 -3.05
C SER A 78 -15.89 15.24 -1.68
N ASN A 79 -17.06 15.82 -1.41
CA ASN A 79 -17.81 15.56 -0.18
C ASN A 79 -18.17 14.08 -0.02
N ILE A 80 -18.40 13.38 -1.13
CA ILE A 80 -18.64 11.93 -1.14
C ILE A 80 -17.41 11.19 -0.62
N LEU A 81 -16.23 11.48 -1.19
CA LEU A 81 -14.98 10.85 -0.76
C LEU A 81 -14.59 11.23 0.67
N LEU A 82 -14.88 12.47 1.11
CA LEU A 82 -14.68 12.89 2.50
C LEU A 82 -15.53 12.07 3.47
N ASN A 83 -16.80 11.85 3.14
CA ASN A 83 -17.68 11.00 3.94
C ASN A 83 -17.22 9.54 3.94
N GLN A 84 -16.84 9.00 2.78
CA GLN A 84 -16.29 7.63 2.69
C GLN A 84 -15.02 7.47 3.53
N PHE A 85 -14.10 8.43 3.49
CA PHE A 85 -12.92 8.43 4.36
C PHE A 85 -13.29 8.48 5.84
N LYS A 86 -14.28 9.30 6.21
CA LYS A 86 -14.73 9.43 7.60
C LYS A 86 -15.28 8.12 8.16
N PHE A 87 -16.03 7.34 7.37
CA PHE A 87 -16.70 6.14 7.88
C PHE A 87 -15.95 4.84 7.60
N ASN A 88 -15.10 4.83 6.58
CA ASN A 88 -14.50 3.61 6.07
C ASN A 88 -12.98 3.66 5.91
N ARG A 89 -12.28 4.64 6.52
CA ARG A 89 -10.81 4.61 6.59
C ARG A 89 -10.31 3.30 7.23
N CYS A 90 -9.16 2.83 6.80
CA CYS A 90 -8.46 1.70 7.39
C CYS A 90 -6.95 1.99 7.44
N LEU A 91 -6.22 1.23 8.25
CA LEU A 91 -4.76 1.25 8.23
C LEU A 91 -4.24 -0.03 7.58
N ILE A 92 -3.22 0.12 6.75
CA ILE A 92 -2.58 -0.97 6.01
C ILE A 92 -1.17 -1.10 6.58
N PRO A 93 -0.89 -2.16 7.38
CA PRO A 93 0.45 -2.39 7.90
C PRO A 93 1.40 -2.77 6.77
N CYS A 94 2.52 -2.06 6.66
CA CYS A 94 3.56 -2.27 5.65
C CYS A 94 4.96 -2.10 6.25
N ASP A 95 5.95 -2.80 5.72
CA ASP A 95 7.37 -2.59 6.03
C ASP A 95 8.26 -2.40 4.80
N GLY A 96 7.70 -2.47 3.60
CA GLY A 96 8.40 -2.12 2.39
C GLY A 96 7.53 -1.98 1.16
N PHE A 97 8.11 -1.41 0.11
CA PHE A 97 7.45 -1.16 -1.17
C PHE A 97 8.37 -1.51 -2.34
N PHE A 98 7.78 -1.88 -3.46
CA PHE A 98 8.52 -2.15 -4.69
C PHE A 98 8.22 -1.06 -5.70
N PHE A 99 9.26 -0.50 -6.32
CA PHE A 99 9.10 0.49 -7.37
C PHE A 99 10.10 0.27 -8.50
N TRP A 100 9.78 0.81 -9.67
CA TRP A 100 10.63 0.75 -10.85
C TRP A 100 11.40 2.06 -11.00
N LYS A 101 12.72 2.04 -10.79
CA LYS A 101 13.61 3.16 -11.14
C LYS A 101 13.66 3.29 -12.65
N ARG A 102 13.20 4.41 -13.19
CA ARG A 102 13.31 4.70 -14.63
C ARG A 102 14.73 5.18 -14.92
N ILE A 103 15.49 4.40 -15.70
CA ILE A 103 16.83 4.79 -16.17
C ILE A 103 16.69 5.65 -17.43
N ASN A 104 15.86 5.18 -18.37
CA ASN A 104 15.50 5.91 -19.59
C ASN A 104 14.09 5.51 -20.05
N GLN A 105 13.70 5.84 -21.29
CA GLN A 105 12.36 5.52 -21.82
C GLN A 105 12.10 4.02 -22.01
N LYS A 106 13.15 3.20 -22.18
CA LYS A 106 13.06 1.77 -22.50
C LYS A 106 13.54 0.87 -21.35
N GLU A 107 14.27 1.41 -20.40
CA GLU A 107 14.92 0.64 -19.34
C GLU A 107 14.47 1.09 -17.94
N LYS A 108 14.10 0.09 -17.14
CA LYS A 108 13.70 0.24 -15.75
C LYS A 108 14.36 -0.83 -14.89
N THR A 109 14.79 -0.44 -13.70
CA THR A 109 15.42 -1.33 -12.71
C THR A 109 14.47 -1.48 -11.52
N PRO A 110 14.16 -2.69 -11.06
CA PRO A 110 13.29 -2.87 -9.92
C PRO A 110 14.04 -2.62 -8.62
N TYR A 111 13.43 -1.86 -7.74
CA TYR A 111 13.96 -1.49 -6.43
C TYR A 111 12.99 -1.91 -5.34
N TYR A 112 13.53 -2.44 -4.25
CA TYR A 112 12.80 -2.62 -3.01
C TYR A 112 13.20 -1.52 -2.03
N PHE A 113 12.21 -0.92 -1.39
CA PHE A 113 12.34 0.12 -0.37
C PHE A 113 11.92 -0.49 0.96
N SER A 114 12.90 -0.85 1.78
CA SER A 114 12.69 -1.39 3.13
C SER A 114 12.68 -0.26 4.15
N PHE A 115 11.65 -0.20 4.99
CA PHE A 115 11.56 0.81 6.02
C PHE A 115 12.66 0.61 7.07
N GLN A 116 13.44 1.65 7.33
CA GLN A 116 14.62 1.58 8.19
C GLN A 116 14.29 1.32 9.65
N LYS A 117 13.09 1.69 10.10
CA LYS A 117 12.69 1.45 11.48
C LYS A 117 12.42 -0.05 11.64
N ASP A 118 12.82 -0.62 12.77
CA ASP A 118 12.46 -1.98 13.19
C ASP A 118 10.98 -2.07 13.61
N LYS A 119 10.10 -1.38 12.88
CA LYS A 119 8.67 -1.25 13.12
C LYS A 119 7.94 -1.20 11.79
N LEU A 120 6.62 -1.30 11.86
CA LEU A 120 5.74 -1.14 10.70
C LEU A 120 5.38 0.33 10.46
N MET A 121 5.11 0.65 9.20
CA MET A 121 4.31 1.79 8.83
C MET A 121 2.85 1.38 8.76
N TYR A 122 1.96 2.31 9.08
CA TYR A 122 0.53 2.13 8.97
C TYR A 122 0.03 3.07 7.89
N CYS A 123 0.04 2.58 6.66
CA CYS A 123 -0.44 3.31 5.51
C CYS A 123 -1.95 3.55 5.61
N VAL A 124 -2.41 4.69 5.11
CA VAL A 124 -3.81 5.06 5.13
C VAL A 124 -4.50 4.42 3.93
N GLY A 125 -5.64 3.78 4.18
CA GLY A 125 -6.52 3.26 3.15
C GLY A 125 -7.97 3.68 3.36
N ILE A 126 -8.81 3.36 2.37
CA ILE A 126 -10.27 3.41 2.48
C ILE A 126 -10.80 2.04 2.06
N LYS A 127 -11.59 1.41 2.93
CA LYS A 127 -12.35 0.20 2.66
C LYS A 127 -13.71 0.58 2.07
N GLU A 128 -14.14 -0.02 0.99
CA GLU A 128 -15.43 0.27 0.36
C GLU A 128 -16.12 -1.02 -0.06
N LYS A 129 -17.45 -0.99 -0.15
CA LYS A 129 -18.23 -2.03 -0.80
C LYS A 129 -18.33 -1.67 -2.28
N TYR A 130 -17.91 -2.58 -3.15
CA TYR A 130 -18.27 -2.54 -4.56
C TYR A 130 -19.51 -3.42 -4.76
N GLU A 131 -20.43 -2.97 -5.60
CA GLU A 131 -21.64 -3.70 -6.00
C GLU A 131 -21.86 -3.47 -7.49
N ASP A 132 -22.03 -4.53 -8.26
CA ASP A 132 -22.37 -4.42 -9.67
C ASP A 132 -23.87 -4.55 -9.94
N LEU A 133 -24.24 -4.39 -11.21
CA LEU A 133 -25.63 -4.45 -11.67
C LEU A 133 -26.22 -5.86 -11.60
N SER A 134 -25.39 -6.89 -11.42
CA SER A 134 -25.80 -8.29 -11.28
C SER A 134 -26.09 -8.66 -9.83
N GLY A 135 -25.82 -7.76 -8.88
CA GLY A 135 -26.01 -7.97 -7.44
C GLY A 135 -24.79 -8.60 -6.75
N ASP A 136 -23.70 -8.83 -7.48
CA ASP A 136 -22.45 -9.29 -6.87
C ASP A 136 -21.80 -8.13 -6.13
N SER A 137 -21.33 -8.40 -4.91
CA SER A 137 -20.65 -7.40 -4.10
C SER A 137 -19.48 -7.95 -3.31
N PHE A 138 -18.49 -7.09 -3.09
CA PHE A 138 -17.32 -7.41 -2.29
C PHE A 138 -16.80 -6.16 -1.59
N TYR A 139 -16.11 -6.36 -0.47
CA TYR A 139 -15.34 -5.30 0.15
C TYR A 139 -13.93 -5.27 -0.44
N TYR A 140 -13.47 -4.07 -0.74
CA TYR A 140 -12.09 -3.84 -1.14
C TYR A 140 -11.50 -2.67 -0.38
N PHE A 141 -10.18 -2.52 -0.40
CA PHE A 141 -9.52 -1.31 0.05
C PHE A 141 -8.69 -0.68 -1.07
N SER A 142 -8.56 0.64 -0.99
CA SER A 142 -7.62 1.46 -1.78
C SER A 142 -6.54 2.03 -0.87
N PHE A 143 -5.30 2.10 -1.33
CA PHE A 143 -4.29 2.95 -0.68
C PHE A 143 -4.65 4.43 -0.90
N VAL A 144 -4.54 5.24 0.14
CA VAL A 144 -4.54 6.70 -0.01
C VAL A 144 -3.13 7.16 -0.35
N THR A 145 -2.99 7.84 -1.48
CA THR A 145 -1.70 8.26 -2.02
C THR A 145 -1.60 9.78 -2.17
N SER A 146 -0.37 10.28 -2.23
CA SER A 146 -0.06 11.65 -2.65
C SER A 146 0.85 11.64 -3.88
N GLN A 147 1.00 12.80 -4.52
CA GLN A 147 2.01 12.99 -5.56
C GLN A 147 3.41 12.81 -4.98
N SER A 148 4.29 12.19 -5.77
CA SER A 148 5.71 12.05 -5.42
C SER A 148 6.44 13.39 -5.46
N ASP A 149 7.34 13.58 -4.51
CA ASP A 149 8.36 14.63 -4.56
C ASP A 149 9.47 14.31 -5.58
N ASN A 150 10.48 15.17 -5.66
CA ASN A 150 11.58 15.04 -6.61
C ASN A 150 12.42 13.76 -6.42
N LYS A 151 12.54 13.24 -5.19
CA LYS A 151 13.33 12.03 -4.91
C LYS A 151 12.55 10.79 -5.35
N TRP A 152 11.27 10.73 -5.01
CA TRP A 152 10.38 9.63 -5.38
C TRP A 152 10.03 9.58 -6.87
N ARG A 153 10.01 10.72 -7.57
CA ARG A 153 9.56 10.83 -8.97
C ARG A 153 10.35 9.97 -9.97
N LYS A 154 11.59 9.58 -9.63
CA LYS A 154 12.40 8.64 -10.43
C LYS A 154 11.85 7.20 -10.38
N PHE A 155 11.06 6.87 -9.36
CA PHE A 155 10.58 5.52 -9.06
C PHE A 155 9.06 5.38 -9.24
N THR A 156 8.30 6.40 -8.82
CA THR A 156 6.84 6.40 -8.88
C THR A 156 6.29 7.81 -8.95
N ASN A 157 5.14 8.01 -9.59
CA ASN A 157 4.41 9.28 -9.60
C ASN A 157 3.56 9.50 -8.34
N GLN A 158 3.25 8.43 -7.61
CA GLN A 158 2.43 8.47 -6.39
C GLN A 158 3.05 7.60 -5.30
N ILE A 159 3.05 8.12 -4.09
CA ILE A 159 3.52 7.44 -2.88
C ILE A 159 2.37 7.28 -1.89
N PRO A 160 2.35 6.23 -1.07
CA PRO A 160 1.34 6.07 -0.05
C PRO A 160 1.49 7.14 1.03
N MET A 161 0.38 7.44 1.69
CA MET A 161 0.39 8.23 2.91
C MET A 161 0.30 7.28 4.11
N PHE A 162 0.95 7.64 5.22
CA PHE A 162 0.92 6.88 6.46
C PHE A 162 0.40 7.72 7.61
N PHE A 163 -0.20 7.05 8.59
CA PHE A 163 -0.70 7.68 9.80
C PHE A 163 0.30 7.54 10.94
N ASP A 164 0.43 8.61 11.73
CA ASP A 164 1.23 8.59 12.95
C ASP A 164 0.49 7.85 14.07
N THR A 165 0.97 6.65 14.39
CA THR A 165 0.32 5.74 15.35
C THR A 165 0.29 6.25 16.78
N ARG A 166 0.99 7.34 17.11
CA ARG A 166 0.87 8.01 18.41
C ARG A 166 -0.53 8.60 18.65
N TYR A 167 -1.32 8.78 17.59
CA TYR A 167 -2.64 9.43 17.61
C TYR A 167 -3.77 8.46 17.22
N LEU A 168 -3.65 7.18 17.56
CA LEU A 168 -4.64 6.17 17.18
C LEU A 168 -5.99 6.33 17.87
N ASP A 169 -6.03 6.95 19.04
CA ASP A 169 -7.27 7.40 19.68
C ASP A 169 -8.08 8.32 18.74
N ILE A 170 -7.41 9.28 18.10
CA ILE A 170 -8.01 10.16 17.08
C ILE A 170 -8.37 9.36 15.83
N TRP A 171 -7.53 8.40 15.44
CA TRP A 171 -7.83 7.53 14.30
C TRP A 171 -9.10 6.71 14.49
N PHE A 172 -9.32 6.14 15.67
CA PHE A 172 -10.48 5.27 15.95
C PHE A 172 -11.75 6.04 16.33
N ASP A 173 -11.65 7.34 16.62
CA ASP A 173 -12.81 8.21 16.84
C ASP A 173 -13.60 8.45 15.53
N LYS A 174 -14.79 7.85 15.45
CA LYS A 174 -15.69 7.96 14.27
C LYS A 174 -16.21 9.39 14.03
N THR A 175 -16.12 10.27 15.02
CA THR A 175 -16.51 11.68 14.88
C THR A 175 -15.40 12.55 14.29
N SER A 176 -14.15 12.07 14.31
CA SER A 176 -12.99 12.81 13.80
C SER A 176 -13.12 13.14 12.31
N THR A 177 -12.91 14.42 12.01
CA THR A 177 -13.03 14.95 10.64
C THR A 177 -11.77 14.66 9.83
N PHE A 178 -11.89 14.62 8.50
CA PHE A 178 -10.73 14.53 7.61
C PHE A 178 -9.70 15.64 7.91
N LYS A 179 -10.16 16.88 8.19
CA LYS A 179 -9.28 18.00 8.53
C LYS A 179 -8.41 17.71 9.75
N LYS A 180 -9.01 17.14 10.82
CA LYS A 180 -8.28 16.75 12.03
C LYS A 180 -7.31 15.60 11.77
N LEU A 181 -7.76 14.57 11.06
CA LEU A 181 -6.94 13.40 10.74
C LEU A 181 -5.75 13.75 9.83
N ASN A 182 -5.95 14.64 8.85
CA ASN A 182 -4.91 15.03 7.90
C ASN A 182 -3.68 15.65 8.56
N SER A 183 -3.77 16.18 9.79
CA SER A 183 -2.61 16.66 10.55
C SER A 183 -1.64 15.55 10.97
N PHE A 184 -2.08 14.30 10.97
CA PHE A 184 -1.30 13.13 11.37
C PHE A 184 -1.04 12.16 10.20
N ILE A 185 -1.52 12.53 8.99
CA ILE A 185 -1.32 11.76 7.76
C ILE A 185 -0.19 12.42 6.98
N ASN A 186 0.88 11.65 6.74
CA ASN A 186 2.11 12.14 6.14
C ASN A 186 2.43 11.34 4.87
N PRO A 187 2.96 11.96 3.81
CA PRO A 187 3.54 11.22 2.70
C PRO A 187 4.80 10.47 3.16
N LEU A 188 5.13 9.35 2.51
CA LEU A 188 6.42 8.67 2.74
C LEU A 188 7.60 9.62 2.48
N ARG A 189 8.57 9.62 3.40
CA ARG A 189 9.84 10.32 3.21
C ARG A 189 10.87 9.35 2.64
N PHE A 190 11.60 9.76 1.62
CA PHE A 190 12.57 8.89 0.94
C PHE A 190 13.67 8.41 1.90
N GLU A 191 14.06 9.26 2.85
CA GLU A 191 15.14 9.03 3.80
C GLU A 191 14.81 7.99 4.88
N ASP A 192 13.53 7.68 5.08
CA ASP A 192 13.11 6.66 6.04
C ASP A 192 13.33 5.23 5.50
N PHE A 193 13.89 5.07 4.30
CA PHE A 193 14.03 3.80 3.60
C PHE A 193 15.46 3.47 3.20
N ASN A 194 15.85 2.22 3.47
CA ASN A 194 16.93 1.57 2.74
C ASN A 194 16.36 1.12 1.40
N ASN A 195 17.10 1.34 0.32
CA ASN A 195 16.67 0.91 -1.00
C ASN A 195 17.82 0.28 -1.77
N PHE A 196 17.50 -0.74 -2.55
CA PHE A 196 18.45 -1.49 -3.36
C PHE A 196 17.73 -2.15 -4.53
N SER A 197 18.47 -2.45 -5.58
CA SER A 197 17.96 -3.22 -6.71
C SER A 197 17.69 -4.67 -6.31
N ILE A 198 16.67 -5.25 -6.92
CA ILE A 198 16.22 -6.63 -6.68
C ILE A 198 16.06 -7.37 -8.02
N SER A 199 15.62 -8.63 -7.97
CA SER A 199 15.19 -9.35 -9.17
C SER A 199 13.79 -8.88 -9.64
N PRO A 200 13.48 -8.86 -10.94
CA PRO A 200 12.12 -8.61 -11.43
C PRO A 200 11.10 -9.71 -11.06
N TYR A 201 11.53 -10.79 -10.39
CA TYR A 201 10.66 -11.91 -9.99
C TYR A 201 9.45 -11.51 -9.15
N PHE A 202 9.49 -10.39 -8.45
CA PHE A 202 8.32 -9.86 -7.71
C PHE A 202 7.12 -9.52 -8.63
N GLU A 203 7.33 -9.35 -9.96
CA GLU A 203 6.21 -9.19 -10.90
C GLU A 203 5.31 -10.45 -10.93
N ASN A 204 5.88 -11.64 -10.68
CA ASN A 204 5.11 -12.86 -10.55
C ASN A 204 4.39 -12.91 -9.20
N MET A 205 3.08 -12.70 -9.22
CA MET A 205 2.22 -12.63 -8.04
C MET A 205 2.09 -13.96 -7.27
N THR A 206 2.51 -15.09 -7.85
CA THR A 206 2.50 -16.39 -7.15
C THR A 206 3.76 -16.63 -6.32
N ILE A 207 4.78 -15.77 -6.45
CA ILE A 207 6.03 -15.87 -5.68
C ILE A 207 5.93 -14.91 -4.50
N ASP A 208 5.76 -15.47 -3.30
CA ASP A 208 5.66 -14.75 -2.04
C ASP A 208 6.65 -15.29 -1.01
N ASP A 209 7.94 -15.02 -1.23
CA ASP A 209 9.02 -15.46 -0.35
C ASP A 209 10.18 -14.47 -0.34
N ARG A 210 11.14 -14.70 0.56
CA ARG A 210 12.28 -13.81 0.81
C ARG A 210 13.08 -13.44 -0.45
N ARG A 211 13.11 -14.28 -1.49
CA ARG A 211 13.89 -14.03 -2.72
C ARG A 211 13.45 -12.77 -3.47
N VAL A 212 12.20 -12.33 -3.29
CA VAL A 212 11.66 -11.13 -3.97
C VAL A 212 12.19 -9.83 -3.35
N VAL A 213 12.64 -9.86 -2.09
CA VAL A 213 13.18 -8.69 -1.37
C VAL A 213 14.71 -8.77 -1.17
N GLU A 214 15.37 -9.75 -1.76
CA GLU A 214 16.83 -9.89 -1.67
C GLU A 214 17.53 -8.93 -2.62
N PRO A 215 18.56 -8.20 -2.14
CA PRO A 215 19.40 -7.38 -2.99
C PRO A 215 20.01 -8.21 -4.13
N LYS A 216 19.97 -7.65 -5.34
CA LYS A 216 20.66 -8.16 -6.53
C LYS A 216 21.44 -7.04 -7.18
N ASN A 217 22.61 -7.34 -7.72
CA ASN A 217 23.40 -6.42 -8.53
C ASN A 217 22.57 -5.94 -9.72
N ASN A 218 22.41 -4.61 -9.88
CA ASN A 218 21.63 -3.90 -10.90
C ASN A 218 21.08 -4.77 -12.03
N LEU A 219 19.94 -5.44 -11.82
CA LEU A 219 19.26 -6.19 -12.87
C LEU A 219 18.23 -5.28 -13.56
N ASN A 220 18.21 -5.24 -14.88
CA ASN A 220 17.13 -4.58 -15.62
C ASN A 220 15.81 -5.39 -15.54
N GLN A 221 14.75 -4.88 -16.17
CA GLN A 221 13.42 -5.51 -16.13
C GLN A 221 13.35 -6.96 -16.65
N TYR A 222 14.37 -7.44 -17.37
CA TYR A 222 14.43 -8.80 -17.92
C TYR A 222 15.30 -9.73 -17.07
N GLY A 223 15.89 -9.23 -15.98
CA GLY A 223 16.79 -10.02 -15.13
C GLY A 223 18.23 -10.07 -15.64
N ASN A 224 18.60 -9.22 -16.61
CA ASN A 224 19.97 -9.09 -17.10
C ASN A 224 20.70 -7.98 -16.33
N TYR A 225 22.02 -8.08 -16.17
CA TYR A 225 22.82 -6.99 -15.60
C TYR A 225 22.65 -5.70 -16.42
N SER A 226 22.33 -4.61 -15.74
CA SER A 226 22.33 -3.25 -16.28
C SER A 226 23.71 -2.64 -16.07
N LEU A 227 24.19 -1.93 -17.08
CA LEU A 227 25.47 -1.21 -17.04
C LEU A 227 25.36 0.17 -16.37
N PHE A 228 24.18 0.52 -15.83
CA PHE A 228 23.87 1.85 -15.31
C PHE A 228 23.51 1.80 -13.82
N ASP A 229 24.09 2.72 -13.03
CA ASP A 229 23.86 2.89 -11.58
C ASP A 229 22.72 3.86 -11.24
#